data_AF-A0A970GVS5-F1
#
_entry.id   AF-A0A970GVS5-F1
#
_cell.length_a   1.000
_cell.length_b   1.000
_cell.length_c   1.000
_cell.angle_alpha   90.00
_cell.angle_beta   90.00
_cell.angle_gamma   90.00
#
_symmetry.space_group_name_H-M   'P 1'
#
loop_
_entity.id
_entity.type
_entity.pdbx_description
1 polymer ?
#
loop_
_entity_poly.entity_id
_entity_poly.type
_entity_poly.pdbx_seq_one_letter_code
_entity_poly.pdbx_strand_id
1 'polypeptide(L)'
;MAKLFGHEKLHVYGKAMQFAARRNDILGGLHRRVAACDHFNRSSESILVNIAHSSNTWSPKERIVYLGHASGSVLESAACLDVFVAKQLLTKQVVYADKSLLSEIARMLFAMRKATADRVREDLAMYPGERLFRHEDLDVYQTALRLTGWLEDVTTVLSCSADLLAKLDTITTSIVLNIAEGNGRFSVTDQAKFLGIAYKATVQSAALVDLATVQSNALPSQIEEGRNMLRSIAAMITSLSRAVTRT
;
A
#
# COMPACT_ATOMS: atom_id res chain seq x y z
N MET A 1 -11.35 -29.05 -11.28
CA MET A 1 -12.63 -28.44 -11.70
C MET A 1 -12.45 -27.81 -13.08
N ALA A 2 -13.46 -27.87 -13.95
CA ALA A 2 -13.42 -27.20 -15.25
C ALA A 2 -13.43 -25.68 -15.06
N LYS A 3 -12.62 -24.95 -15.83
CA LYS A 3 -12.54 -23.47 -15.81
C LYS A 3 -13.58 -22.90 -16.77
N LEU A 4 -14.63 -22.29 -16.24
CA LEU A 4 -15.79 -21.77 -16.97
C LEU A 4 -15.54 -20.36 -17.54
N PHE A 5 -14.80 -19.52 -16.81
CA PHE A 5 -14.56 -18.13 -17.19
C PHE A 5 -13.13 -17.91 -17.70
N GLY A 6 -12.95 -16.91 -18.57
CA GLY A 6 -11.65 -16.61 -19.19
C GLY A 6 -10.54 -16.33 -18.16
N HIS A 7 -10.86 -15.57 -17.12
CA HIS A 7 -9.90 -15.19 -16.08
C HIS A 7 -9.45 -16.37 -15.23
N GLU A 8 -10.27 -17.41 -15.04
CA GLU A 8 -9.89 -18.61 -14.28
C GLU A 8 -8.75 -19.37 -14.97
N LYS A 9 -8.57 -19.18 -16.28
CA LYS A 9 -7.50 -19.77 -17.08
C LYS A 9 -6.15 -19.08 -16.86
N LEU A 10 -6.16 -17.85 -16.37
CA LEU A 10 -4.96 -17.04 -16.11
C LEU A 10 -4.19 -17.58 -14.89
N HIS A 11 -2.87 -17.74 -15.02
CA HIS A 11 -2.03 -18.17 -13.91
C HIS A 11 -1.97 -17.11 -12.81
N VAL A 12 -1.97 -15.82 -13.19
CA VAL A 12 -1.96 -14.70 -12.23
C VAL A 12 -3.22 -14.70 -11.35
N TYR A 13 -4.37 -15.11 -11.89
CA TYR A 13 -5.62 -15.19 -11.14
C TYR A 13 -5.55 -16.31 -10.09
N GLY A 14 -4.98 -17.47 -10.43
CA GLY A 14 -4.75 -18.56 -9.47
C GLY A 14 -3.85 -18.14 -8.30
N LYS A 15 -2.78 -17.39 -8.58
CA LYS A 15 -1.90 -16.83 -7.52
C LYS A 15 -2.61 -15.78 -6.68
N ALA A 16 -3.41 -14.91 -7.30
CA ALA A 16 -4.22 -13.94 -6.55
C ALA A 16 -5.24 -14.64 -5.64
N MET A 17 -5.81 -15.77 -6.06
CA MET A 17 -6.69 -16.59 -5.20
C MET A 17 -5.92 -17.21 -4.03
N GLN A 18 -4.71 -17.71 -4.27
CA GLN A 18 -3.83 -18.21 -3.21
C GLN A 18 -3.51 -17.11 -2.19
N PHE A 19 -3.20 -15.90 -2.65
CA PHE A 19 -2.97 -14.76 -1.78
C PHE A 19 -4.23 -14.38 -0.98
N ALA A 20 -5.40 -14.34 -1.63
CA ALA A 20 -6.67 -14.04 -0.98
C ALA A 20 -7.07 -15.06 0.10
N ALA A 21 -6.64 -16.32 -0.03
CA ALA A 21 -6.77 -17.33 1.01
C ALA A 21 -5.83 -17.04 2.20
N ARG A 22 -4.54 -16.80 1.94
CA ARG A 22 -3.54 -16.44 2.97
C ARG A 22 -3.92 -15.17 3.74
N ARG A 23 -4.59 -14.22 3.08
CA ARG A 23 -5.11 -13.00 3.71
C ARG A 23 -6.03 -13.30 4.91
N ASN A 24 -6.85 -14.35 4.85
CA ASN A 24 -7.72 -14.72 5.97
C ASN A 24 -6.90 -15.21 7.17
N ASP A 25 -5.87 -16.03 6.95
CA ASP A 25 -4.99 -16.54 7.99
C ASP A 25 -4.23 -15.39 8.67
N ILE A 26 -3.71 -14.45 7.86
CA ILE A 26 -3.02 -13.26 8.36
C ILE A 26 -3.94 -12.43 9.24
N LEU A 27 -5.13 -12.06 8.74
CA LEU A 27 -6.07 -11.23 9.50
C LEU A 27 -6.59 -11.95 10.76
N GLY A 28 -6.81 -13.26 10.70
CA GLY A 28 -7.22 -14.07 11.85
C GLY A 28 -6.12 -14.25 12.91
N GLY A 29 -4.85 -14.13 12.52
CA GLY A 29 -3.69 -14.22 13.41
C GLY A 29 -3.30 -12.92 14.12
N LEU A 30 -3.90 -11.78 13.77
CA LEU A 30 -3.60 -10.49 14.42
C LEU A 30 -4.22 -10.42 15.82
N HIS A 31 -3.43 -10.04 16.83
CA HIS A 31 -3.91 -9.92 18.21
C HIS A 31 -4.82 -8.69 18.46
N ARG A 32 -4.85 -7.73 17.52
CA ARG A 32 -5.76 -6.58 17.53
C ARG A 32 -6.00 -6.07 16.10
N ARG A 33 -7.10 -5.35 15.90
CA ARG A 33 -7.40 -4.68 14.62
C ARG A 33 -6.76 -3.30 14.56
N VAL A 34 -6.29 -2.95 13.37
CA VAL A 34 -5.73 -1.63 13.00
C VAL A 34 -6.28 -1.22 11.64
N ALA A 35 -6.18 0.05 11.28
CA ALA A 35 -6.72 0.59 10.03
C ALA A 35 -6.27 -0.20 8.77
N ALA A 36 -5.03 -0.71 8.77
CA ALA A 36 -4.50 -1.52 7.67
C ALA A 36 -5.26 -2.84 7.43
N CYS A 37 -6.02 -3.37 8.41
CA CYS A 37 -6.80 -4.60 8.23
C CYS A 37 -7.86 -4.45 7.12
N ASP A 38 -8.58 -3.32 7.14
CA ASP A 38 -9.67 -3.08 6.19
C ASP A 38 -9.13 -2.76 4.78
N HIS A 39 -7.96 -2.12 4.71
CA HIS A 39 -7.23 -1.93 3.46
C HIS A 39 -6.70 -3.23 2.89
N PHE A 40 -6.10 -4.08 3.73
CA PHE A 40 -5.57 -5.39 3.32
C PHE A 40 -6.69 -6.28 2.76
N ASN A 41 -7.86 -6.30 3.41
CA ASN A 41 -9.01 -7.06 2.92
C ASN A 41 -9.49 -6.57 1.55
N ARG A 42 -9.75 -5.27 1.42
CA ARG A 42 -10.28 -4.67 0.19
C ARG A 42 -9.29 -4.73 -0.97
N SER A 43 -8.01 -4.47 -0.71
CA SER A 43 -6.97 -4.52 -1.74
C SER A 43 -6.78 -5.95 -2.25
N SER A 44 -6.81 -6.96 -1.39
CA SER A 44 -6.77 -8.37 -1.81
C SER A 44 -7.92 -8.74 -2.75
N GLU A 45 -9.14 -8.30 -2.47
CA GLU A 45 -10.32 -8.53 -3.33
C GLU A 45 -10.22 -7.75 -4.64
N SER A 46 -9.75 -6.50 -4.56
CA SER A 46 -9.53 -5.63 -5.72
C SER A 46 -8.55 -6.22 -6.73
N ILE A 47 -7.49 -6.92 -6.29
CA ILE A 47 -6.56 -7.62 -7.21
C ILE A 47 -7.34 -8.62 -8.09
N LEU A 48 -8.17 -9.46 -7.48
CA LEU A 48 -8.95 -10.49 -8.18
C LEU A 48 -9.95 -9.88 -9.15
N VAL A 49 -10.74 -8.91 -8.69
CA VAL A 49 -11.79 -8.28 -9.49
C VAL A 49 -11.20 -7.56 -10.70
N ASN A 50 -10.09 -6.84 -10.52
CA ASN A 50 -9.44 -6.12 -11.62
C ASN A 50 -8.77 -7.07 -12.62
N ILE A 51 -8.18 -8.19 -12.18
CA ILE A 51 -7.69 -9.24 -13.10
C ILE A 51 -8.85 -9.80 -13.92
N ALA A 52 -9.94 -10.18 -13.25
CA ALA A 52 -11.11 -10.74 -13.91
C ALA A 52 -11.71 -9.76 -14.94
N HIS A 53 -11.83 -8.48 -14.60
CA HIS A 53 -12.33 -7.47 -15.52
C HIS A 53 -11.39 -7.28 -16.71
N SER A 54 -10.08 -7.19 -16.48
CA SER A 54 -9.08 -7.05 -17.54
C SER A 54 -9.11 -8.23 -18.54
N SER A 55 -9.42 -9.43 -18.08
CA SER A 55 -9.52 -10.63 -18.92
C SER A 55 -10.75 -10.63 -19.83
N ASN A 56 -11.80 -9.90 -19.47
CA ASN A 56 -13.08 -9.93 -20.19
C ASN A 56 -13.32 -8.68 -21.05
N THR A 57 -12.49 -7.63 -20.93
CA THR A 57 -12.61 -6.46 -21.81
C THR A 57 -11.98 -6.67 -23.19
N TRP A 58 -12.68 -6.19 -24.21
CA TRP A 58 -12.25 -6.16 -25.61
C TRP A 58 -11.36 -4.96 -25.94
N SER A 59 -11.35 -3.92 -25.11
CA SER A 59 -10.58 -2.70 -25.31
C SER A 59 -9.16 -2.83 -24.73
N PRO A 60 -8.09 -2.75 -25.55
CA PRO A 60 -6.72 -2.78 -25.03
C PRO A 60 -6.44 -1.65 -24.02
N LYS A 61 -6.97 -0.45 -24.27
CA LYS A 61 -6.84 0.71 -23.38
C LYS A 61 -7.46 0.42 -22.02
N GLU A 62 -8.67 -0.15 -22.01
CA GLU A 62 -9.38 -0.50 -20.78
C GLU A 62 -8.64 -1.62 -20.02
N ARG A 63 -8.17 -2.65 -20.74
CA ARG A 63 -7.37 -3.74 -20.15
C ARG A 63 -6.14 -3.21 -19.41
N ILE A 64 -5.41 -2.27 -20.01
CA ILE A 64 -4.24 -1.64 -19.38
C ILE A 64 -4.63 -0.93 -18.08
N VAL A 65 -5.76 -0.22 -18.07
CA VAL A 65 -6.27 0.48 -16.87
C VAL A 65 -6.57 -0.52 -15.75
N TYR A 66 -7.34 -1.58 -16.01
CA TYR A 66 -7.67 -2.58 -14.99
C TYR A 66 -6.45 -3.36 -14.49
N LEU A 67 -5.52 -3.73 -15.38
CA LEU A 67 -4.24 -4.32 -14.94
C LEU A 67 -3.42 -3.33 -14.09
N GLY A 68 -3.51 -2.03 -14.40
CA GLY A 68 -2.92 -0.96 -13.59
C GLY A 68 -3.56 -0.85 -12.21
N HIS A 69 -4.89 -1.02 -12.11
CA HIS A 69 -5.60 -1.06 -10.83
C HIS A 69 -5.21 -2.27 -10.00
N ALA A 70 -5.17 -3.47 -10.61
CA ALA A 70 -4.69 -4.67 -9.95
C ALA A 70 -3.26 -4.48 -9.41
N SER A 71 -2.37 -3.87 -10.20
CA SER A 71 -0.99 -3.59 -9.78
C SER A 71 -0.93 -2.62 -8.60
N GLY A 72 -1.75 -1.57 -8.59
CA GLY A 72 -1.90 -0.67 -7.45
C GLY A 72 -2.32 -1.41 -6.19
N SER A 73 -3.34 -2.26 -6.28
CA SER A 73 -3.83 -3.05 -5.14
C SER A 73 -2.84 -4.10 -4.64
N VAL A 74 -1.99 -4.67 -5.51
CA VAL A 74 -0.86 -5.52 -5.09
C VAL A 74 0.12 -4.73 -4.22
N LEU A 75 0.49 -3.52 -4.64
CA LEU A 75 1.42 -2.68 -3.85
C LEU A 75 0.78 -2.16 -2.56
N GLU A 76 -0.52 -1.85 -2.57
CA GLU A 76 -1.28 -1.53 -1.35
C GLU A 76 -1.29 -2.72 -0.37
N SER A 77 -1.49 -3.95 -0.86
CA SER A 77 -1.43 -5.17 -0.04
C SER A 77 -0.04 -5.38 0.58
N ALA A 78 1.02 -5.18 -0.21
CA ALA A 78 2.40 -5.27 0.27
C ALA A 78 2.69 -4.22 1.35
N ALA A 79 2.19 -3.00 1.17
CA ALA A 79 2.34 -1.93 2.13
C ALA A 79 1.54 -2.17 3.43
N CYS A 80 0.37 -2.82 3.36
CA CYS A 80 -0.35 -3.25 4.56
C CYS A 80 0.47 -4.23 5.40
N LEU A 81 1.19 -5.17 4.76
CA LEU A 81 2.10 -6.08 5.46
C LEU A 81 3.24 -5.32 6.15
N ASP A 82 3.80 -4.30 5.50
CA ASP A 82 4.81 -3.44 6.12
C ASP A 82 4.25 -2.61 7.27
N VAL A 83 3.00 -2.14 7.18
CA VAL A 83 2.32 -1.45 8.29
C VAL A 83 2.11 -2.39 9.47
N PHE A 84 1.71 -3.65 9.25
CA PHE A 84 1.61 -4.64 10.33
C PHE A 84 2.96 -4.87 11.02
N VAL A 85 4.05 -4.90 10.26
CA VAL A 85 5.42 -4.98 10.82
C VAL A 85 5.80 -3.71 11.58
N ALA A 86 5.52 -2.53 11.03
CA ALA A 86 5.81 -1.25 11.68
C ALA A 86 5.06 -1.09 13.01
N LYS A 87 3.86 -1.66 13.10
CA LYS A 87 3.03 -1.71 14.32
C LYS A 87 3.32 -2.90 15.24
N GLN A 88 4.41 -3.63 14.97
CA GLN A 88 4.85 -4.78 15.78
C GLN A 88 3.79 -5.90 15.87
N LEU A 89 2.85 -5.97 14.92
CA LEU A 89 1.82 -7.01 14.86
C LEU A 89 2.33 -8.29 14.21
N LEU A 90 3.26 -8.15 13.26
CA LEU A 90 3.92 -9.23 12.53
C LEU A 90 5.42 -8.94 12.42
N THR A 91 6.22 -9.95 12.06
CA THR A 91 7.64 -9.78 11.79
C THR A 91 7.94 -9.79 10.30
N LYS A 92 9.06 -9.20 9.88
CA LYS A 92 9.52 -9.23 8.48
C LYS A 92 9.64 -10.66 7.94
N GLN A 93 10.07 -11.59 8.79
CA GLN A 93 10.20 -13.00 8.43
C GLN A 93 8.84 -13.64 8.14
N VAL A 94 7.82 -13.35 8.96
CA VAL A 94 6.47 -13.89 8.79
C VAL A 94 5.84 -13.41 7.49
N VAL A 95 5.96 -12.12 7.16
CA VAL A 95 5.31 -11.55 5.97
C VAL A 95 6.06 -11.83 4.66
N TYR A 96 7.31 -12.31 4.71
CA TYR A 96 8.15 -12.45 3.52
C TYR A 96 7.54 -13.34 2.44
N ALA A 97 6.96 -14.48 2.82
CA ALA A 97 6.35 -15.41 1.87
C ALA A 97 5.15 -14.77 1.14
N ASP A 98 4.34 -13.99 1.84
CA ASP A 98 3.22 -13.25 1.26
C ASP A 98 3.68 -12.12 0.34
N LYS A 99 4.70 -11.37 0.76
CA LYS A 99 5.32 -10.33 -0.09
C LYS A 99 5.95 -10.94 -1.35
N SER A 100 6.55 -12.12 -1.25
CA SER A 100 7.12 -12.84 -2.40
C SER A 100 6.03 -13.23 -3.40
N LEU A 101 4.91 -13.80 -2.91
CA LEU A 101 3.75 -14.12 -3.75
C LEU A 101 3.15 -12.87 -4.42
N LEU A 102 2.98 -11.77 -3.67
CA LEU A 102 2.53 -10.49 -4.23
C LEU A 102 3.51 -9.95 -5.28
N SER A 103 4.82 -10.07 -5.06
CA SER A 103 5.84 -9.63 -6.02
C SER A 103 5.73 -10.43 -7.32
N GLU A 104 5.51 -11.74 -7.23
CA GLU A 104 5.26 -12.57 -8.41
C GLU A 104 4.00 -12.13 -9.17
N ILE A 105 2.90 -11.88 -8.47
CA ILE A 105 1.66 -11.35 -9.06
C ILE A 105 1.94 -10.01 -9.77
N ALA A 106 2.65 -9.08 -9.11
CA ALA A 106 3.01 -7.79 -9.72
C ALA A 106 3.82 -7.94 -11.01
N ARG A 107 4.79 -8.87 -11.04
CA ARG A 107 5.62 -9.17 -12.22
C ARG A 107 4.78 -9.65 -13.39
N MET A 108 3.83 -10.55 -13.13
CA MET A 108 2.90 -11.05 -14.14
C MET A 108 1.98 -9.95 -14.67
N LEU A 109 1.40 -9.13 -13.79
CA LEU A 109 0.56 -7.99 -14.18
C LEU A 109 1.33 -6.97 -15.02
N PHE A 110 2.60 -6.72 -14.68
CA PHE A 110 3.46 -5.84 -15.46
C PHE A 110 3.72 -6.40 -16.88
N ALA A 111 4.03 -7.68 -16.99
CA ALA A 111 4.22 -8.32 -18.29
C ALA A 111 2.95 -8.32 -19.14
N MET A 112 1.79 -8.65 -18.54
CA MET A 112 0.49 -8.60 -19.21
C MET A 112 0.20 -7.20 -19.76
N ARG A 113 0.52 -6.14 -19.00
CA ARG A 113 0.36 -4.74 -19.47
C ARG A 113 1.24 -4.45 -20.68
N LYS A 114 2.53 -4.81 -20.62
CA LYS A 114 3.46 -4.60 -21.74
C LYS A 114 3.02 -5.35 -23.00
N ALA A 115 2.54 -6.58 -22.82
CA ALA A 115 2.12 -7.44 -23.92
C ALA A 115 0.75 -7.05 -24.51
N THR A 116 -0.10 -6.33 -23.76
CA THR A 116 -1.43 -5.87 -24.22
C THR A 116 -1.37 -4.93 -25.43
N ALA A 117 -0.20 -4.39 -25.78
CA ALA A 117 0.02 -3.70 -27.06
C ALA A 117 -0.09 -4.63 -28.29
N ASP A 118 0.21 -5.93 -28.16
CA ASP A 118 0.27 -6.87 -29.29
C ASP A 118 -0.40 -8.25 -29.07
N ARG A 119 -0.36 -8.85 -27.85
CA ARG A 119 -0.99 -10.13 -27.42
C ARG A 119 -0.84 -10.31 -25.90
N VAL A 120 -1.86 -10.76 -25.15
CA VAL A 120 -1.74 -11.00 -23.68
C VAL A 120 -0.76 -12.15 -23.38
N ARG A 121 0.28 -11.90 -22.57
CA ARG A 121 1.25 -12.90 -22.08
C ARG A 121 1.49 -12.71 -20.59
N GLU A 122 1.60 -13.80 -19.85
CA GLU A 122 1.73 -13.81 -18.38
C GLU A 122 3.17 -14.01 -17.88
N ASP A 123 4.13 -14.07 -18.79
CA ASP A 123 5.53 -14.39 -18.50
C ASP A 123 6.13 -13.42 -17.44
N LEU A 124 6.97 -13.91 -16.53
CA LEU A 124 7.50 -13.08 -15.43
C LEU A 124 8.41 -11.96 -15.95
N ALA A 125 8.08 -10.70 -15.66
CA ALA A 125 8.99 -9.57 -15.85
C ALA A 125 9.99 -9.45 -14.68
N MET A 126 11.25 -9.07 -14.93
CA MET A 126 12.23 -8.82 -13.86
C MET A 126 12.04 -7.45 -13.20
N TYR A 127 12.07 -7.41 -11.87
CA TYR A 127 12.28 -6.18 -11.09
C TYR A 127 13.76 -6.11 -10.66
N PRO A 128 14.49 -5.02 -10.95
CA PRO A 128 15.81 -4.78 -10.35
C PRO A 128 15.66 -4.23 -8.91
N GLY A 129 16.45 -4.74 -7.96
CA GLY A 129 16.54 -4.23 -6.58
C GLY A 129 16.79 -5.31 -5.51
N GLU A 130 17.26 -4.92 -4.31
CA GLU A 130 17.35 -5.80 -3.13
C GLU A 130 15.97 -6.06 -2.50
N ARG A 131 15.05 -5.09 -2.60
CA ARG A 131 13.69 -5.17 -2.08
C ARG A 131 12.71 -5.71 -3.13
N LEU A 132 11.64 -6.36 -2.65
CA LEU A 132 10.64 -7.02 -3.51
C LEU A 132 9.77 -6.02 -4.30
N PHE A 133 9.62 -4.80 -3.79
CA PHE A 133 8.85 -3.72 -4.41
C PHE A 133 9.62 -2.41 -4.39
N ARG A 134 9.59 -1.67 -5.52
CA ARG A 134 10.37 -0.43 -5.69
C ARG A 134 9.98 0.70 -4.72
N HIS A 135 8.72 0.76 -4.30
CA HIS A 135 8.27 1.79 -3.35
C HIS A 135 8.97 1.64 -1.99
N GLU A 136 9.46 0.44 -1.67
CA GLU A 136 10.16 0.19 -0.42
C GLU A 136 11.53 0.88 -0.37
N ASP A 137 12.12 1.19 -1.51
CA ASP A 137 13.40 1.92 -1.59
C ASP A 137 13.22 3.45 -1.44
N LEU A 138 11.97 3.93 -1.42
CA LEU A 138 11.69 5.37 -1.29
C LEU A 138 11.86 5.85 0.16
N ASP A 139 12.70 6.87 0.37
CA ASP A 139 12.90 7.50 1.68
C ASP A 139 11.59 8.01 2.30
N VAL A 140 10.68 8.52 1.47
CA VAL A 140 9.36 8.97 1.90
C VAL A 140 8.50 7.84 2.44
N TYR A 141 8.57 6.67 1.82
CA TYR A 141 7.86 5.48 2.26
C TYR A 141 8.46 4.93 3.57
N GLN A 142 9.79 4.82 3.64
CA GLN A 142 10.48 4.40 4.86
C GLN A 142 10.20 5.36 6.04
N THR A 143 10.15 6.67 5.78
CA THR A 143 9.81 7.67 6.81
C THR A 143 8.35 7.57 7.25
N ALA A 144 7.41 7.28 6.34
CA ALA A 144 6.02 7.04 6.69
C ALA A 144 5.82 5.76 7.53
N LEU A 145 6.60 4.70 7.28
CA LEU A 145 6.61 3.52 8.14
C LEU A 145 7.18 3.82 9.52
N ARG A 146 8.28 4.60 9.62
CA ARG A 146 8.80 5.06 10.91
C ARG A 146 7.78 5.89 11.68
N LEU A 147 7.05 6.78 11.01
CA LEU A 147 5.94 7.53 11.62
C LEU A 147 4.86 6.59 12.18
N THR A 148 4.55 5.51 11.48
CA THR A 148 3.55 4.52 11.93
C THR A 148 4.02 3.77 13.17
N GLY A 149 5.30 3.39 13.23
CA GLY A 149 5.90 2.78 14.42
C GLY A 149 5.99 3.75 15.59
N TRP A 150 6.42 4.99 15.33
CA TRP A 150 6.40 6.06 16.33
C TRP A 150 5.01 6.27 16.91
N LEU A 151 3.96 6.31 16.08
CA LEU A 151 2.58 6.44 16.56
C LEU A 151 2.21 5.28 17.51
N GLU A 152 2.64 4.05 17.18
CA GLU A 152 2.43 2.89 18.05
C GLU A 152 3.06 3.09 19.43
N ASP A 153 4.30 3.55 19.46
CA ASP A 153 5.05 3.76 20.70
C ASP A 153 4.42 4.86 21.57
N VAL A 154 4.03 5.99 20.96
CA VAL A 154 3.47 7.14 21.69
C VAL A 154 2.00 6.99 22.05
N THR A 155 1.25 6.09 21.41
CA THR A 155 -0.18 5.88 21.68
C THR A 155 -0.44 5.54 23.15
N THR A 156 0.50 4.85 23.81
CA THR A 156 0.39 4.50 25.24
C THR A 156 0.58 5.70 26.18
N VAL A 157 1.24 6.76 25.70
CA VAL A 157 1.57 7.98 26.46
C VAL A 157 0.57 9.12 26.15
N LEU A 158 -0.01 9.11 24.95
CA LEU A 158 -1.05 10.05 24.55
C LEU A 158 -2.34 9.80 25.34
N SER A 159 -2.65 10.68 26.30
CA SER A 159 -3.91 10.68 27.05
C SER A 159 -5.08 11.26 26.24
N CYS A 160 -5.25 10.85 24.98
CA CYS A 160 -6.34 11.34 24.12
C CYS A 160 -7.44 10.30 23.90
N SER A 161 -8.56 10.72 23.30
CA SER A 161 -9.71 9.82 23.09
C SER A 161 -9.38 8.68 22.12
N ALA A 162 -10.04 7.53 22.33
CA ALA A 162 -9.92 6.39 21.43
C ALA A 162 -10.27 6.74 19.97
N ASP A 163 -11.24 7.64 19.76
CA ASP A 163 -11.61 8.14 18.44
C ASP A 163 -10.49 8.93 17.77
N LEU A 164 -9.77 9.77 18.53
CA LEU A 164 -8.64 10.53 18.00
C LEU A 164 -7.49 9.59 17.62
N LEU A 165 -7.19 8.60 18.46
CA LEU A 165 -6.17 7.58 18.17
C LEU A 165 -6.53 6.75 16.94
N ALA A 166 -7.78 6.30 16.82
CA ALA A 166 -8.26 5.56 15.65
C ALA A 166 -8.17 6.42 14.36
N LYS A 167 -8.46 7.72 14.46
CA LYS A 167 -8.33 8.64 13.34
C LYS A 167 -6.87 8.89 12.97
N LEU A 168 -5.98 9.04 13.94
CA LEU A 168 -4.53 9.11 13.70
C LEU A 168 -4.02 7.84 13.02
N ASP A 169 -4.43 6.66 13.50
CA ASP A 169 -4.07 5.38 12.91
C ASP A 169 -4.51 5.30 11.44
N THR A 170 -5.76 5.68 11.17
CA THR A 170 -6.34 5.68 9.82
C THR A 170 -5.58 6.62 8.88
N ILE A 171 -5.35 7.87 9.29
CA ILE A 171 -4.74 8.88 8.43
C ILE A 171 -3.24 8.60 8.23
N THR A 172 -2.51 8.17 9.26
CA THR A 172 -1.08 7.83 9.11
C THR A 172 -0.88 6.58 8.24
N THR A 173 -1.72 5.56 8.40
CA THR A 173 -1.74 4.39 7.51
C THR A 173 -1.99 4.81 6.06
N SER A 174 -2.93 5.74 5.84
CA SER A 174 -3.23 6.25 4.49
C SER A 174 -2.02 6.87 3.79
N ILE A 175 -1.09 7.51 4.51
CA ILE A 175 0.14 8.05 3.92
C ILE A 175 0.96 6.92 3.27
N VAL A 176 1.22 5.86 4.03
CA VAL A 176 2.03 4.70 3.60
C VAL A 176 1.39 4.03 2.38
N LEU A 177 0.09 3.74 2.48
CA LEU A 177 -0.65 3.02 1.44
C LEU A 177 -0.72 3.81 0.14
N ASN A 178 -1.02 5.11 0.20
CA ASN A 178 -1.11 5.93 -1.01
C ASN A 178 0.26 6.14 -1.69
N ILE A 179 1.38 6.16 -0.95
CA ILE A 179 2.72 6.18 -1.56
C ILE A 179 2.96 4.89 -2.35
N ALA A 180 2.68 3.72 -1.74
CA ALA A 180 2.89 2.43 -2.37
C ALA A 180 1.96 2.21 -3.57
N GLU A 181 0.66 2.46 -3.39
CA GLU A 181 -0.34 2.30 -4.44
C GLU A 181 -0.08 3.24 -5.62
N GLY A 182 0.28 4.49 -5.32
CA GLY A 182 0.73 5.47 -6.31
C GLY A 182 1.88 4.92 -7.14
N ASN A 183 2.90 4.32 -6.52
CA ASN A 183 4.03 3.72 -7.23
C ASN A 183 3.62 2.53 -8.14
N GLY A 184 2.50 1.87 -7.85
CA GLY A 184 1.94 0.79 -8.67
C GLY A 184 1.08 1.25 -9.85
N ARG A 185 0.66 2.53 -9.86
CA ARG A 185 -0.19 3.10 -10.90
C ARG A 185 0.58 3.30 -12.21
N PHE A 186 -0.13 3.10 -13.31
CA PHE A 186 0.46 3.16 -14.65
C PHE A 186 0.56 4.59 -15.19
N SER A 187 -0.51 5.38 -15.07
CA SER A 187 -0.53 6.73 -15.62
C SER A 187 0.10 7.73 -14.65
N VAL A 188 0.87 8.70 -15.17
CA VAL A 188 1.43 9.81 -14.38
C VAL A 188 0.34 10.55 -13.62
N THR A 189 -0.82 10.75 -14.24
CA THR A 189 -1.98 11.40 -13.60
C THR A 189 -2.47 10.62 -12.38
N ASP A 190 -2.60 9.29 -12.47
CA ASP A 190 -3.00 8.48 -11.32
C ASP A 190 -1.92 8.47 -10.25
N GLN A 191 -0.65 8.29 -10.62
CA GLN A 191 0.47 8.34 -9.66
C GLN A 191 0.45 9.66 -8.87
N ALA A 192 0.32 10.79 -9.55
CA ALA A 192 0.24 12.12 -8.93
C ALA A 192 -1.00 12.29 -8.04
N LYS A 193 -2.15 11.72 -8.43
CA LYS A 193 -3.37 11.74 -7.62
C LYS A 193 -3.14 11.04 -6.27
N PHE A 194 -2.54 9.85 -6.26
CA PHE A 194 -2.24 9.11 -5.02
C PHE A 194 -1.23 9.86 -4.14
N LEU A 195 -0.17 10.42 -4.72
CA LEU A 195 0.76 11.28 -3.97
C LEU A 195 0.06 12.51 -3.37
N GLY A 196 -0.90 13.10 -4.09
CA GLY A 196 -1.75 14.18 -3.57
C GLY A 196 -2.62 13.77 -2.38
N ILE A 197 -3.13 12.53 -2.37
CA ILE A 197 -3.87 11.98 -1.23
C ILE A 197 -2.92 11.77 -0.04
N ALA A 198 -1.74 11.18 -0.25
CA ALA A 198 -0.72 11.01 0.77
C ALA A 198 -0.30 12.36 1.40
N TYR A 199 -0.14 13.41 0.58
CA TYR A 199 0.15 14.76 1.04
C TYR A 199 -0.96 15.31 1.96
N LYS A 200 -2.22 15.20 1.54
CA LYS A 200 -3.37 15.64 2.35
C LYS A 200 -3.43 14.90 3.68
N ALA A 201 -3.22 13.59 3.66
CA ALA A 201 -3.15 12.77 4.87
C ALA A 201 -1.99 13.18 5.79
N THR A 202 -0.85 13.58 5.23
CA THR A 202 0.29 14.10 6.00
C THR A 202 -0.06 15.40 6.72
N VAL A 203 -0.67 16.36 6.03
CA VAL A 203 -1.11 17.62 6.63
C VAL A 203 -2.17 17.39 7.72
N GLN A 204 -3.14 16.51 7.47
CA GLN A 204 -4.16 16.16 8.46
C GLN A 204 -3.54 15.45 9.67
N SER A 205 -2.56 14.57 9.47
CA SER A 205 -1.85 13.90 10.56
C SER A 205 -1.14 14.90 11.46
N ALA A 206 -0.50 15.93 10.89
CA ALA A 206 0.13 17.00 11.67
C ALA A 206 -0.88 17.73 12.56
N ALA A 207 -2.03 18.12 12.00
CA ALA A 207 -3.09 18.77 12.77
C ALA A 207 -3.65 17.87 13.89
N LEU A 208 -3.78 16.56 13.65
CA LEU A 208 -4.25 15.63 14.68
C LEU A 208 -3.20 15.35 15.76
N VAL A 209 -1.91 15.32 15.41
CA VAL A 209 -0.81 15.26 16.39
C VAL A 209 -0.81 16.51 17.27
N ASP A 210 -1.02 17.69 16.68
CA ASP A 210 -1.16 18.94 17.43
C ASP A 210 -2.33 18.88 18.41
N LEU A 211 -3.49 18.40 17.95
CA LEU A 211 -4.67 18.22 18.79
C LEU A 211 -4.43 17.22 19.94
N ALA A 212 -3.79 16.09 19.65
CA ALA A 212 -3.44 15.09 20.65
C ALA A 212 -2.43 15.62 21.68
N THR A 213 -1.53 16.54 21.27
CA THR A 213 -0.56 17.19 22.17
C THR A 213 -1.27 18.10 23.17
N VAL A 214 -2.27 18.88 22.73
CA VAL A 214 -3.03 19.77 23.63
C VAL A 214 -3.80 18.98 24.70
N GLN A 215 -4.22 17.75 24.36
CA GLN A 215 -5.02 16.89 25.24
C GLN A 215 -4.17 15.98 26.14
N SER A 216 -2.84 15.97 26.01
CA SER A 216 -1.97 15.02 26.71
C SER A 216 -0.84 15.69 27.48
N ASN A 217 -0.30 14.99 28.48
CA ASN A 217 0.92 15.37 29.18
C ASN A 217 2.19 14.80 28.51
N ALA A 218 2.16 14.57 27.19
CA ALA A 218 3.24 13.92 26.46
C ALA A 218 4.54 14.75 26.52
N LEU A 219 5.69 14.07 26.55
CA LEU A 219 6.99 14.73 26.61
C LEU A 219 7.22 15.54 25.30
N PRO A 220 7.59 16.83 25.36
CA PRO A 220 7.73 17.67 24.17
C PRO A 220 8.66 17.09 23.08
N SER A 221 9.71 16.39 23.48
CA SER A 221 10.67 15.79 22.54
C SER A 221 10.10 14.62 21.72
N GLN A 222 9.23 13.79 22.31
CA GLN A 222 8.61 12.66 21.62
C GLN A 222 7.62 13.14 20.54
N ILE A 223 6.89 14.20 20.83
CA ILE A 223 5.98 14.83 19.86
C ILE A 223 6.75 15.48 18.71
N GLU A 224 7.86 16.16 19.02
CA GLU A 224 8.66 16.85 18.02
C GLU A 224 9.29 15.88 17.02
N GLU A 225 9.64 14.66 17.44
CA GLU A 225 10.07 13.59 16.52
C GLU A 225 9.01 13.28 15.45
N GLY A 226 7.76 13.06 15.85
CA GLY A 226 6.64 12.83 14.94
C GLY A 226 6.39 14.03 14.00
N ARG A 227 6.45 15.26 14.53
CA ARG A 227 6.31 16.48 13.72
C ARG A 227 7.45 16.62 12.70
N ASN A 228 8.68 16.31 13.08
CA ASN A 228 9.83 16.30 12.17
C ASN A 228 9.60 15.31 11.01
N MET A 229 9.18 14.08 11.32
CA MET A 229 8.87 13.08 10.30
C MET A 229 7.77 13.56 9.34
N LEU A 230 6.68 14.15 9.85
CA LEU A 230 5.59 14.69 9.03
C LEU A 230 6.05 15.83 8.10
N ARG A 231 6.90 16.75 8.59
CA ARG A 231 7.49 17.81 7.76
C ARG A 231 8.37 17.21 6.64
N SER A 232 9.21 16.24 6.98
CA SER A 232 10.05 15.54 6.00
C SER A 232 9.21 14.80 4.96
N ILE A 233 8.16 14.09 5.38
CA ILE A 233 7.23 13.40 4.47
C ILE A 233 6.58 14.40 3.51
N ALA A 234 6.05 15.52 4.01
CA ALA A 234 5.40 16.53 3.17
C ALA A 234 6.36 17.10 2.10
N ALA A 235 7.62 17.39 2.49
CA ALA A 235 8.65 17.86 1.59
C ALA A 235 9.00 16.81 0.52
N MET A 236 9.20 15.55 0.92
CA MET A 236 9.54 14.48 0.00
C MET A 236 8.40 14.12 -0.95
N ILE A 237 7.14 14.10 -0.50
CA ILE A 237 5.97 13.90 -1.38
C ILE A 237 5.89 15.03 -2.42
N THR A 238 6.12 16.28 -2.01
CA THR A 238 6.12 17.42 -2.93
C THR A 238 7.21 17.30 -3.99
N SER A 239 8.43 16.90 -3.58
CA SER A 239 9.54 16.65 -4.48
C SER A 239 9.24 15.50 -5.47
N LEU A 240 8.78 14.36 -4.94
CA LEU A 240 8.44 13.18 -5.72
C LEU A 240 7.31 13.47 -6.73
N SER A 241 6.27 14.19 -6.30
CA SER A 241 5.16 14.57 -7.17
C SER A 241 5.63 15.41 -8.35
N ARG A 242 6.51 16.40 -8.11
CA ARG A 242 7.13 17.20 -9.17
C ARG A 242 7.97 16.35 -10.13
N ALA A 243 8.74 15.40 -9.61
CA ALA A 243 9.53 14.50 -10.43
C ALA A 243 8.65 13.64 -11.35
N VAL A 244 7.58 13.05 -10.79
CA VAL A 244 6.61 12.21 -11.53
C VAL A 244 5.90 13.00 -12.64
N THR A 245 5.46 14.23 -12.36
CA THR A 245 4.75 15.06 -13.36
C THR A 245 5.63 15.65 -14.47
N ARG A 246 6.96 15.55 -14.36
CA ARG A 246 7.92 16.08 -15.35
C ARG A 246 8.34 15.03 -16.38
N THR A 247 7.94 13.78 -16.21
CA THR A 247 8.23 12.62 -17.07
C THR A 247 7.07 12.33 -18.01
#